data_AF-A0A959G5F3-F1
#
_entry.id   AF-A0A959G5F3-F1
#
_cell.length_a   1.000
_cell.length_b   1.000
_cell.length_c   1.000
_cell.angle_alpha   90.00
_cell.angle_beta   90.00
_cell.angle_gamma   90.00
#
_symmetry.space_group_name_H-M   'P 1'
#
loop_
_entity.id
_entity.type
_entity.pdbx_description
1 polymer ?
#
loop_
_entity_poly.entity_id
_entity_poly.type
_entity_poly.pdbx_seq_one_letter_code
_entity_poly.pdbx_strand_id
1 'polypeptide(L)'
;MATNRRYYGGTGDPYSRQGRGVGTGRFKLFLILGLAMAGYQAFKYYTNTQTNPITGEVQRIQWTPEEEIALGLQSAPQMAQQYGGLHPDQRAQAHVDQVGKRLVTNTIASKSAYPWDFHLLADDQVVNAFALPGGQCFITAALYSRLQNEDQLAGVMGHEVGHVIHRHGAERMASAGFIQGLIQSVMIGSGGSTSVAQVANMVGQMKILQYGRDQELESDDFGVRIMMEAGYNPEQLIGVMDILEQSSGGNKVPEFQSTHPSPENRRQKIKEAIEKYSGK
;
A
#
# COMPACT_ATOMS: atom_id res chain seq x y z
N MET A 1 15.60 -71.12 65.62
CA MET A 1 16.80 -70.29 65.37
C MET A 1 16.51 -69.46 64.13
N ALA A 2 16.00 -68.24 64.28
CA ALA A 2 16.74 -66.98 64.50
C ALA A 2 17.31 -66.36 63.21
N THR A 3 16.65 -65.28 62.77
CA THR A 3 17.18 -64.06 62.08
C THR A 3 17.76 -64.24 60.66
N ASN A 4 17.57 -63.34 59.68
CA ASN A 4 17.67 -61.89 59.75
C ASN A 4 17.05 -61.17 58.52
N ARG A 5 16.72 -59.88 58.73
CA ARG A 5 16.02 -58.89 57.89
C ARG A 5 16.72 -58.49 56.56
N ARG A 6 15.95 -57.96 55.59
CA ARG A 6 15.86 -56.50 55.28
C ARG A 6 14.87 -56.16 54.15
N TYR A 7 14.06 -55.14 54.44
CA TYR A 7 13.23 -54.32 53.54
C TYR A 7 14.08 -53.31 52.74
N TYR A 8 13.55 -52.86 51.60
CA TYR A 8 13.54 -51.50 50.97
C TYR A 8 13.28 -51.74 49.46
N GLY A 9 12.22 -51.25 48.82
CA GLY A 9 11.78 -49.86 48.77
C GLY A 9 12.26 -49.24 47.45
N GLY A 10 11.61 -49.59 46.33
CA GLY A 10 11.89 -49.05 45.00
C GLY A 10 10.72 -48.20 44.52
N THR A 11 10.72 -46.92 44.87
CA THR A 11 9.86 -45.89 44.29
C THR A 11 10.28 -45.66 42.84
N GLY A 12 9.47 -46.13 41.89
CA GLY A 12 9.59 -45.70 40.50
C GLY A 12 9.20 -44.23 40.40
N ASP A 13 10.18 -43.38 40.11
CA ASP A 13 9.98 -41.96 39.82
C ASP A 13 9.25 -41.79 38.47
N PRO A 14 8.05 -41.19 38.41
CA PRO A 14 7.33 -40.98 37.15
C PRO A 14 7.88 -39.80 36.33
N TYR A 15 8.93 -39.10 36.78
CA TYR A 15 9.46 -37.90 36.11
C TYR A 15 10.66 -38.15 35.18
N SER A 16 10.76 -39.32 34.55
CA SER A 16 11.75 -39.56 33.49
C SER A 16 11.12 -39.70 32.10
N ARG A 17 10.41 -38.65 31.65
CA ARG A 17 10.25 -38.39 30.21
C ARG A 17 11.08 -37.18 29.82
N GLN A 18 12.35 -37.50 29.60
CA GLN A 18 13.31 -36.84 28.72
C GLN A 18 12.61 -35.93 27.70
N GLY A 19 12.68 -34.61 27.94
CA GLY A 19 12.26 -33.63 26.95
C GLY A 19 12.98 -33.91 25.65
N ARG A 20 12.23 -34.17 24.58
CA ARG A 20 12.78 -34.15 23.21
C ARG A 20 13.17 -32.71 22.92
N GLY A 21 14.37 -32.33 23.36
CA GLY A 21 15.04 -31.14 22.87
C GLY A 21 15.05 -31.23 21.35
N VAL A 22 14.61 -30.16 20.68
CA VAL A 22 14.74 -30.02 19.23
C VAL A 22 16.21 -30.29 18.93
N GLY A 23 16.50 -31.44 18.29
CA GLY A 23 17.87 -31.90 18.11
C GLY A 23 18.72 -30.80 17.51
N THR A 24 19.87 -30.53 18.10
CA THR A 24 20.79 -29.44 17.71
C THR A 24 21.10 -29.43 16.21
N GLY A 25 21.06 -30.60 15.54
CA GLY A 25 21.18 -30.71 14.08
C GLY A 25 19.98 -30.15 13.29
N ARG A 26 18.74 -30.37 13.76
CA ARG A 26 17.53 -29.77 13.17
C ARG A 26 17.50 -28.25 13.38
N PHE A 27 17.84 -27.80 14.59
CA PHE A 27 17.93 -26.37 14.91
C PHE A 27 19.01 -25.66 14.08
N LYS A 28 20.20 -26.27 13.93
CA LYS A 28 21.26 -25.76 13.05
C LYS A 28 20.85 -25.73 11.58
N LEU A 29 20.14 -26.76 11.09
CA LEU A 29 19.60 -26.77 9.73
C LEU A 29 18.59 -25.64 9.52
N PHE A 30 17.66 -25.42 10.46
CA PHE A 30 16.73 -24.30 10.40
C PHE A 30 17.43 -22.94 10.45
N LEU A 31 18.48 -22.77 11.27
CA LEU A 31 19.30 -21.56 11.31
C LEU A 31 20.04 -21.31 9.99
N ILE A 32 20.65 -22.34 9.41
CA ILE A 32 21.36 -22.25 8.12
C ILE A 32 20.38 -21.89 7.00
N LEU A 33 19.22 -22.54 6.94
CA LEU A 33 18.17 -22.22 5.97
C LEU A 33 17.64 -20.80 6.16
N GLY A 34 17.42 -20.36 7.41
CA GLY A 34 16.99 -19.00 7.73
C GLY A 34 18.01 -17.94 7.32
N LEU A 35 19.30 -18.17 7.59
CA LEU A 35 20.39 -17.27 7.18
C LEU A 35 20.60 -17.27 5.66
N ALA A 36 20.51 -18.43 5.01
CA ALA A 36 20.59 -18.51 3.55
C ALA A 36 19.43 -17.78 2.88
N MET A 37 18.21 -17.89 3.43
CA MET A 37 17.04 -17.18 2.95
C MET A 37 17.19 -15.67 3.21
N ALA A 38 17.62 -15.25 4.40
CA ALA A 38 17.90 -13.84 4.68
C ALA A 38 18.99 -13.25 3.76
N GLY A 39 20.06 -14.01 3.50
CA GLY A 39 21.14 -13.64 2.58
C GLY A 39 20.66 -13.52 1.12
N TYR A 40 19.82 -14.46 0.66
CA TYR A 40 19.18 -14.40 -0.66
C TYR A 40 18.24 -13.20 -0.78
N GLN A 41 17.47 -12.90 0.27
CA GLN A 41 16.58 -11.73 0.31
C GLN A 41 17.36 -10.42 0.28
N ALA A 42 18.43 -10.30 1.06
CA ALA A 42 19.32 -9.14 1.00
C ALA A 42 19.93 -9.00 -0.39
N PHE A 43 20.47 -10.09 -0.96
CA PHE A 43 21.03 -10.10 -2.30
C PHE A 43 20.00 -9.64 -3.35
N LYS A 44 18.77 -10.19 -3.34
CA LYS A 44 17.69 -9.74 -4.24
C LYS A 44 17.30 -8.28 -4.02
N TYR A 45 17.19 -7.82 -2.77
CA TYR A 45 16.88 -6.43 -2.47
C TYR A 45 17.92 -5.46 -3.05
N TYR A 46 19.20 -5.84 -2.99
CA TYR A 46 20.29 -5.02 -3.55
C TYR A 46 20.50 -5.19 -5.06
N THR A 47 19.91 -6.22 -5.70
CA THR A 47 20.11 -6.51 -7.13
C THR A 47 18.87 -6.32 -8.00
N ASN A 48 17.66 -6.26 -7.42
CA ASN A 48 16.43 -6.00 -8.16
C ASN A 48 16.17 -4.49 -8.28
N THR A 49 16.80 -3.87 -9.27
CA THR A 49 16.39 -2.54 -9.76
C THR A 49 15.64 -2.69 -11.07
N GLN A 50 14.56 -1.93 -11.24
CA GLN A 50 13.78 -1.87 -12.48
C GLN A 50 13.64 -0.41 -12.91
N THR A 51 13.73 -0.14 -14.20
CA THR A 51 13.42 1.19 -14.74
C THR A 51 11.92 1.30 -14.98
N ASN A 52 11.31 2.34 -14.45
CA ASN A 52 9.92 2.68 -14.71
C ASN A 52 9.77 3.17 -16.16
N PRO A 53 8.97 2.50 -17.01
CA PRO A 53 8.86 2.87 -18.42
C PRO A 53 8.12 4.19 -18.65
N ILE A 54 7.42 4.71 -17.64
CA ILE A 54 6.60 5.92 -17.73
C ILE A 54 7.36 7.12 -17.16
N THR A 55 7.95 6.97 -15.98
CA THR A 55 8.66 8.05 -15.28
C THR A 55 10.14 8.11 -15.65
N GLY A 56 10.72 6.97 -16.08
CA GLY A 56 12.15 6.83 -16.37
C GLY A 56 13.02 6.57 -15.12
N GLU A 57 12.43 6.52 -13.93
CA GLU A 57 13.14 6.34 -12.67
C GLU A 57 13.64 4.91 -12.51
N VAL A 58 14.78 4.76 -11.83
CA VAL A 58 15.31 3.46 -11.43
C VAL A 58 14.84 3.16 -10.02
N GLN A 59 13.98 2.17 -9.89
CA GLN A 59 13.28 1.85 -8.65
C GLN A 59 13.73 0.52 -8.07
N ARG A 60 13.77 0.43 -6.75
CA ARG A 60 14.08 -0.80 -6.01
C ARG A 60 12.80 -1.48 -5.60
N ILE A 61 12.28 -2.27 -6.51
CA ILE A 61 10.98 -2.92 -6.39
C ILE A 61 11.12 -4.43 -6.54
N GLN A 62 10.41 -5.15 -5.69
CA GLN A 62 10.48 -6.60 -5.64
C GLN A 62 9.38 -7.29 -6.47
N TRP A 63 8.43 -6.51 -6.99
CA TRP A 63 7.28 -7.00 -7.76
C TRP A 63 7.31 -6.57 -9.21
N THR A 64 6.64 -7.38 -10.02
CA THR A 64 6.25 -7.09 -11.39
C THR A 64 4.95 -6.29 -11.41
N PRO A 65 4.68 -5.52 -12.48
CA PRO A 65 3.39 -4.85 -12.66
C PRO A 65 2.20 -5.83 -12.55
N GLU A 66 2.34 -7.06 -13.03
CA GLU A 66 1.29 -8.09 -12.97
C GLU A 66 1.01 -8.55 -11.54
N GLU A 67 2.04 -8.74 -10.72
CA GLU A 67 1.89 -9.05 -9.29
C GLU A 67 1.21 -7.89 -8.54
N GLU A 68 1.55 -6.64 -8.88
CA GLU A 68 0.91 -5.45 -8.31
C GLU A 68 -0.58 -5.36 -8.68
N ILE A 69 -0.93 -5.63 -9.94
CA ILE A 69 -2.32 -5.69 -10.41
C ILE A 69 -3.09 -6.78 -9.63
N ALA A 70 -2.54 -7.98 -9.54
CA ALA A 70 -3.19 -9.08 -8.82
C ALA A 70 -3.41 -8.73 -7.34
N LEU A 71 -2.41 -8.12 -6.70
CA LEU A 71 -2.48 -7.67 -5.31
C LEU A 71 -3.57 -6.60 -5.12
N GLY A 72 -3.60 -5.58 -5.97
CA GLY A 72 -4.59 -4.50 -5.91
C GLY A 72 -6.01 -5.03 -6.06
N LEU A 73 -6.26 -5.83 -7.10
CA LEU A 73 -7.58 -6.41 -7.37
C LEU A 73 -8.05 -7.34 -6.25
N GLN A 74 -7.16 -8.17 -5.69
CA GLN A 74 -7.52 -9.06 -4.59
C GLN A 74 -7.82 -8.29 -3.30
N SER A 75 -7.15 -7.15 -3.09
CA SER A 75 -7.26 -6.38 -1.84
C SER A 75 -8.38 -5.34 -1.86
N ALA A 76 -8.77 -4.86 -3.05
CA ALA A 76 -9.73 -3.77 -3.20
C ALA A 76 -11.06 -4.01 -2.47
N PRO A 77 -11.72 -5.18 -2.55
CA PRO A 77 -12.99 -5.40 -1.84
C PRO A 77 -12.83 -5.31 -0.32
N GLN A 78 -11.83 -5.98 0.24
CA GLN A 78 -11.56 -5.97 1.68
C GLN A 78 -11.12 -4.60 2.16
N MET A 79 -10.35 -3.87 1.34
CA MET A 79 -9.97 -2.49 1.62
C MET A 79 -11.19 -1.58 1.65
N ALA A 80 -12.08 -1.66 0.66
CA ALA A 80 -13.33 -0.90 0.67
C ALA A 80 -14.17 -1.19 1.92
N GLN A 81 -14.26 -2.45 2.35
CA GLN A 81 -14.96 -2.83 3.58
C GLN A 81 -14.36 -2.21 4.85
N GLN A 82 -13.05 -1.90 4.90
CA GLN A 82 -12.45 -1.18 6.04
C GLN A 82 -12.95 0.27 6.17
N TYR A 83 -13.56 0.81 5.12
CA TYR A 83 -14.11 2.17 5.03
C TYR A 83 -15.62 2.16 4.75
N GLY A 84 -16.33 1.16 5.29
CA GLY A 84 -17.80 1.07 5.20
C GLY A 84 -18.34 0.56 3.85
N GLY A 85 -17.46 0.10 2.94
CA GLY A 85 -17.84 -0.35 1.60
C GLY A 85 -17.92 0.79 0.59
N LEU A 86 -18.46 0.49 -0.60
CA LEU A 86 -18.70 1.50 -1.63
C LEU A 86 -19.88 2.39 -1.24
N HIS A 87 -19.77 3.68 -1.55
CA HIS A 87 -20.81 4.65 -1.31
C HIS A 87 -22.05 4.33 -2.18
N PRO A 88 -23.29 4.43 -1.64
CA PRO A 88 -24.49 4.01 -2.36
C PRO A 88 -24.89 4.94 -3.52
N ASP A 89 -24.48 6.21 -3.50
CA ASP A 89 -24.82 7.19 -4.55
C ASP A 89 -24.05 6.91 -5.85
N GLN A 90 -24.77 6.37 -6.84
CA GLN A 90 -24.25 6.04 -8.15
C GLN A 90 -23.87 7.27 -8.99
N ARG A 91 -24.48 8.44 -8.75
CA ARG A 91 -24.09 9.67 -9.46
C ARG A 91 -22.77 10.19 -8.94
N ALA A 92 -22.57 10.17 -7.63
CA ALA A 92 -21.30 10.54 -7.02
C ALA A 92 -20.17 9.58 -7.45
N GLN A 93 -20.43 8.27 -7.48
CA GLN A 93 -19.49 7.29 -8.03
C GLN A 93 -19.19 7.55 -9.51
N ALA A 94 -20.21 7.80 -10.34
CA ALA A 94 -20.01 8.10 -11.76
C ALA A 94 -19.18 9.38 -11.99
N HIS A 95 -19.29 10.37 -11.12
CA HIS A 95 -18.47 11.57 -11.16
C HIS A 95 -16.99 11.27 -10.84
N VAL A 96 -16.72 10.49 -9.77
CA VAL A 96 -15.38 10.02 -9.43
C VAL A 96 -14.77 9.22 -10.60
N ASP A 97 -15.53 8.29 -11.16
CA ASP A 97 -15.16 7.52 -12.35
C ASP A 97 -14.79 8.41 -13.53
N GLN A 98 -15.63 9.39 -13.86
CA GLN A 98 -15.43 10.26 -15.02
C GLN A 98 -14.14 11.06 -14.87
N VAL A 99 -13.92 11.64 -13.68
CA VAL A 99 -12.72 12.43 -13.40
C VAL A 99 -11.47 11.56 -13.45
N GLY A 100 -11.48 10.42 -12.76
CA GLY A 100 -10.36 9.47 -12.74
C GLY A 100 -10.03 8.93 -14.14
N LYS A 101 -11.03 8.48 -14.90
CA LYS A 101 -10.86 7.98 -16.28
C LYS A 101 -10.24 9.04 -17.19
N ARG A 102 -10.65 10.30 -17.06
CA ARG A 102 -10.08 11.41 -17.85
C ARG A 102 -8.60 11.62 -17.54
N LEU A 103 -8.19 11.50 -16.28
CA LEU A 103 -6.79 11.61 -15.84
C LEU A 103 -5.90 10.49 -16.37
N VAL A 104 -6.42 9.29 -16.63
CA VAL A 104 -5.62 8.13 -17.04
C VAL A 104 -5.73 7.77 -18.52
N THR A 105 -6.75 8.24 -19.23
CA THR A 105 -6.98 7.87 -20.65
C THR A 105 -6.31 8.84 -21.62
N ASN A 106 -6.32 10.15 -21.32
CA ASN A 106 -5.88 11.20 -22.25
C ASN A 106 -4.57 11.87 -21.83
N THR A 107 -3.75 11.18 -21.04
CA THR A 107 -2.50 11.70 -20.46
C THR A 107 -1.38 10.69 -20.64
N ILE A 108 -0.17 11.01 -20.19
CA ILE A 108 0.95 10.07 -20.16
C ILE A 108 0.64 8.80 -19.35
N ALA A 109 -0.28 8.87 -18.37
CA ALA A 109 -0.68 7.70 -17.58
C ALA A 109 -1.33 6.59 -18.43
N SER A 110 -1.86 6.91 -19.61
CA SER A 110 -2.42 5.94 -20.57
C SER A 110 -1.39 4.93 -21.11
N LYS A 111 -0.09 5.23 -20.94
CA LYS A 111 1.00 4.32 -21.30
C LYS A 111 1.21 3.21 -20.26
N SER A 112 0.56 3.29 -19.10
CA SER A 112 0.55 2.21 -18.12
C SER A 112 -0.35 1.06 -18.57
N ALA A 113 0.00 -0.16 -18.19
CA ALA A 113 -0.85 -1.34 -18.38
C ALA A 113 -1.82 -1.57 -17.21
N TYR A 114 -1.95 -0.60 -16.29
CA TYR A 114 -2.77 -0.77 -15.10
C TYR A 114 -4.27 -0.70 -15.41
N PRO A 115 -5.08 -1.63 -14.90
CA PRO A 115 -6.53 -1.60 -15.01
C PRO A 115 -7.10 -0.61 -14.00
N TRP A 116 -7.02 0.68 -14.34
CA TRP A 116 -7.47 1.76 -13.46
C TRP A 116 -8.94 1.61 -13.07
N ASP A 117 -9.20 1.70 -11.77
CA ASP A 117 -10.54 1.78 -11.22
C ASP A 117 -10.57 2.76 -10.04
N PHE A 118 -11.67 3.47 -9.90
CA PHE A 118 -11.81 4.57 -8.95
C PHE A 118 -13.02 4.33 -8.06
N HIS A 119 -12.85 4.46 -6.76
CA HIS A 119 -13.84 3.99 -5.78
C HIS A 119 -14.20 5.11 -4.81
N LEU A 120 -15.49 5.46 -4.76
CA LEU A 120 -16.02 6.30 -3.69
C LEU A 120 -16.42 5.41 -2.51
N LEU A 121 -15.78 5.62 -1.37
CA LEU A 121 -16.01 4.85 -0.15
C LEU A 121 -17.09 5.50 0.71
N ALA A 122 -17.88 4.69 1.42
CA ALA A 122 -19.00 5.15 2.23
C ALA A 122 -18.61 5.92 3.49
N ASP A 123 -17.35 5.82 3.93
CA ASP A 123 -16.85 6.49 5.13
C ASP A 123 -16.98 8.01 5.06
N ASP A 124 -17.88 8.57 5.86
CA ASP A 124 -18.18 10.00 5.98
C ASP A 124 -17.44 10.67 7.16
N GLN A 125 -16.67 9.90 7.93
CA GLN A 125 -15.93 10.39 9.10
C GLN A 125 -14.45 10.61 8.80
N VAL A 126 -13.82 9.69 8.08
CA VAL A 126 -12.38 9.67 7.86
C VAL A 126 -12.04 10.43 6.58
N VAL A 127 -11.48 11.62 6.68
CA VAL A 127 -10.96 12.39 5.52
C VAL A 127 -9.73 11.69 4.97
N ASN A 128 -9.86 11.02 3.82
CA ASN A 128 -8.76 10.30 3.19
C ASN A 128 -8.98 10.06 1.68
N ALA A 129 -7.86 9.83 0.99
CA ALA A 129 -7.77 9.20 -0.33
C ALA A 129 -6.50 8.34 -0.32
N PHE A 130 -6.46 7.29 -1.14
CA PHE A 130 -5.30 6.41 -1.24
C PHE A 130 -5.39 5.56 -2.50
N ALA A 131 -4.27 4.97 -2.91
CA ALA A 131 -4.25 3.96 -3.97
C ALA A 131 -3.60 2.64 -3.51
N LEU A 132 -4.14 1.54 -4.02
CA LEU A 132 -3.49 0.24 -3.95
C LEU A 132 -2.54 0.06 -5.16
N PRO A 133 -1.48 -0.77 -5.01
CA PRO A 133 -0.67 -1.18 -6.16
C PRO A 133 -1.56 -1.69 -7.30
N GLY A 134 -1.19 -1.39 -8.54
CA GLY A 134 -1.92 -1.87 -9.72
C GLY A 134 -3.16 -1.07 -10.14
N GLY A 135 -3.38 0.13 -9.59
CA GLY A 135 -4.31 1.11 -10.18
C GLY A 135 -5.71 1.18 -9.58
N GLN A 136 -5.91 0.68 -8.36
CA GLN A 136 -7.17 0.85 -7.64
C GLN A 136 -7.06 2.08 -6.73
N CYS A 137 -7.75 3.17 -7.09
CA CYS A 137 -7.70 4.45 -6.36
C CYS A 137 -9.00 4.69 -5.59
N PHE A 138 -8.90 5.24 -4.39
CA PHE A 138 -10.00 5.38 -3.44
C PHE A 138 -10.10 6.80 -2.90
N ILE A 139 -11.32 7.26 -2.66
CA ILE A 139 -11.62 8.49 -1.94
C ILE A 139 -12.77 8.24 -0.97
N THR A 140 -12.67 8.77 0.25
CA THR A 140 -13.76 8.66 1.22
C THR A 140 -14.85 9.70 0.97
N ALA A 141 -16.10 9.38 1.31
CA ALA A 141 -17.21 10.33 1.27
C ALA A 141 -16.91 11.58 2.12
N ALA A 142 -16.15 11.42 3.21
CA ALA A 142 -15.66 12.52 4.02
C ALA A 142 -14.81 13.51 3.21
N LEU A 143 -13.78 13.04 2.48
CA LEU A 143 -12.95 13.95 1.67
C LEU A 143 -13.75 14.48 0.47
N TYR A 144 -14.47 13.62 -0.24
CA TYR A 144 -15.26 13.97 -1.41
C TYR A 144 -16.25 15.11 -1.13
N SER A 145 -16.96 15.08 0.00
CA SER A 145 -17.94 16.11 0.38
C SER A 145 -17.34 17.47 0.75
N ARG A 146 -16.02 17.56 0.95
CA ARG A 146 -15.30 18.81 1.26
C ARG A 146 -14.73 19.49 0.01
N LEU A 147 -14.66 18.77 -1.11
CA LEU A 147 -14.18 19.33 -2.38
C LEU A 147 -15.21 20.31 -2.94
N GLN A 148 -14.72 21.44 -3.43
CA GLN A 148 -15.53 22.57 -3.87
C GLN A 148 -15.80 22.57 -5.38
N ASN A 149 -15.02 21.82 -6.16
CA ASN A 149 -15.13 21.72 -7.61
C ASN A 149 -14.49 20.43 -8.15
N GLU A 150 -14.76 20.15 -9.44
CA GLU A 150 -14.26 18.98 -10.17
C GLU A 150 -12.72 18.96 -10.27
N ASP A 151 -12.08 20.12 -10.44
CA ASP A 151 -10.62 20.23 -10.53
C ASP A 151 -9.93 19.81 -9.21
N GLN A 152 -10.54 20.05 -8.05
CA GLN A 152 -10.02 19.58 -6.75
C GLN A 152 -10.12 18.06 -6.63
N LEU A 153 -11.20 17.46 -7.13
CA LEU A 153 -11.30 16.00 -7.24
C LEU A 153 -10.24 15.45 -8.18
N ALA A 154 -10.00 16.12 -9.30
CA ALA A 154 -8.92 15.78 -10.22
C ALA A 154 -7.54 15.92 -9.56
N GLY A 155 -7.36 16.88 -8.66
CA GLY A 155 -6.16 17.02 -7.85
C GLY A 155 -5.92 15.83 -6.93
N VAL A 156 -6.92 15.46 -6.13
CA VAL A 156 -6.82 14.28 -5.25
C VAL A 156 -6.56 13.01 -6.06
N MET A 157 -7.36 12.73 -7.08
CA MET A 157 -7.19 11.53 -7.90
C MET A 157 -5.89 11.55 -8.71
N GLY A 158 -5.44 12.73 -9.17
CA GLY A 158 -4.20 12.88 -9.92
C GLY A 158 -2.97 12.56 -9.06
N HIS A 159 -3.00 12.98 -7.79
CA HIS A 159 -2.00 12.59 -6.80
C HIS A 159 -2.01 11.06 -6.58
N GLU A 160 -3.18 10.44 -6.36
CA GLU A 160 -3.24 8.98 -6.20
C GLU A 160 -2.75 8.19 -7.43
N VAL A 161 -3.05 8.67 -8.64
CA VAL A 161 -2.50 8.12 -9.89
C VAL A 161 -0.98 8.27 -9.93
N GLY A 162 -0.43 9.39 -9.44
CA GLY A 162 1.01 9.61 -9.26
C GLY A 162 1.66 8.52 -8.42
N HIS A 163 1.10 8.20 -7.25
CA HIS A 163 1.62 7.11 -6.41
C HIS A 163 1.66 5.75 -7.11
N VAL A 164 0.64 5.43 -7.91
CA VAL A 164 0.59 4.16 -8.64
C VAL A 164 1.58 4.15 -9.81
N ILE A 165 1.65 5.24 -10.58
CA ILE A 165 2.57 5.34 -11.73
C ILE A 165 4.02 5.27 -11.26
N HIS A 166 4.36 5.97 -10.18
CA HIS A 166 5.67 5.88 -9.53
C HIS A 166 5.79 4.64 -8.63
N ARG A 167 4.84 3.70 -8.62
CA ARG A 167 4.93 2.42 -7.90
C ARG A 167 5.33 2.58 -6.41
N HIS A 168 4.97 3.70 -5.78
CA HIS A 168 5.36 4.02 -4.40
C HIS A 168 4.88 2.96 -3.41
N GLY A 169 3.68 2.40 -3.63
CA GLY A 169 3.16 1.30 -2.80
C GLY A 169 4.09 0.08 -2.82
N ALA A 170 4.60 -0.30 -4.00
CA ALA A 170 5.53 -1.42 -4.15
C ALA A 170 6.89 -1.14 -3.49
N GLU A 171 7.40 0.08 -3.60
CA GLU A 171 8.63 0.50 -2.91
C GLU A 171 8.48 0.47 -1.39
N ARG A 172 7.33 0.92 -0.86
CA ARG A 172 7.06 0.91 0.57
C ARG A 172 6.89 -0.49 1.11
N MET A 173 6.19 -1.35 0.40
CA MET A 173 6.07 -2.75 0.77
C MET A 173 7.42 -3.47 0.71
N ALA A 174 8.26 -3.19 -0.31
CA ALA A 174 9.62 -3.70 -0.38
C ALA A 174 10.47 -3.23 0.83
N SER A 175 10.35 -1.95 1.21
CA SER A 175 11.06 -1.35 2.34
C SER A 175 10.60 -1.88 3.70
N ALA A 176 9.30 -2.18 3.83
CA ALA A 176 8.71 -2.77 5.04
C ALA A 176 9.03 -4.27 5.20
N GLY A 177 9.79 -4.86 4.26
CA GLY A 177 10.11 -6.28 4.28
C GLY A 177 8.90 -7.16 3.96
N PHE A 178 7.91 -6.64 3.22
CA PHE A 178 6.79 -7.42 2.71
C PHE A 178 7.31 -8.35 1.62
N ILE A 179 7.80 -9.52 2.04
CA ILE A 179 8.44 -10.49 1.15
C ILE A 179 7.37 -11.21 0.32
N GLN A 180 7.71 -11.43 -0.94
CA GLN A 180 7.02 -12.18 -2.01
C GLN A 180 6.32 -13.50 -1.60
N GLY A 181 6.58 -14.04 -0.41
CA GLY A 181 5.99 -15.28 0.10
C GLY A 181 4.47 -15.24 0.27
N LEU A 182 3.88 -14.05 0.50
CA LEU A 182 2.43 -13.90 0.56
C LEU A 182 1.77 -14.09 -0.82
N ILE A 183 2.26 -13.41 -1.87
CA ILE A 183 1.72 -13.54 -3.23
C ILE A 183 2.05 -14.90 -3.85
N GLN A 184 3.22 -15.48 -3.57
CA GLN A 184 3.51 -16.85 -4.03
C GLN A 184 2.50 -17.87 -3.47
N SER A 185 1.97 -17.67 -2.26
CA SER A 185 0.87 -18.52 -1.74
C SER A 185 -0.48 -18.27 -2.42
N VAL A 186 -0.66 -17.10 -3.04
CA VAL A 186 -1.87 -16.70 -3.79
C VAL A 186 -1.80 -17.18 -5.24
N MET A 187 -0.62 -17.10 -5.87
CA MET A 187 -0.38 -17.40 -7.29
C MET A 187 0.00 -18.87 -7.53
N ILE A 188 0.71 -19.52 -6.59
CA ILE A 188 1.00 -20.95 -6.67
C ILE A 188 -0.21 -21.68 -6.10
N GLY A 189 -1.10 -22.10 -7.00
CA GLY A 189 -2.31 -22.88 -6.76
C GLY A 189 -2.06 -24.25 -6.10
N SER A 190 -1.56 -24.25 -4.87
CA SER A 190 -1.54 -25.40 -3.98
C SER A 190 -2.92 -25.62 -3.34
N GLY A 191 -3.98 -25.66 -4.15
CA GLY A 191 -5.32 -26.12 -3.77
C GLY A 191 -6.04 -25.41 -2.61
N GLY A 192 -5.42 -24.42 -1.96
CA GLY A 192 -6.00 -23.65 -0.87
C GLY A 192 -6.37 -22.26 -1.37
N SER A 193 -7.66 -21.94 -1.41
CA SER A 193 -8.13 -20.56 -1.51
C SER A 193 -7.36 -19.69 -0.51
N THR A 194 -6.78 -18.58 -0.97
CA THR A 194 -6.26 -17.54 -0.07
C THR A 194 -7.35 -17.23 0.95
N SER A 195 -7.07 -17.46 2.23
CA SER A 195 -8.12 -17.29 3.23
C SER A 195 -8.47 -15.81 3.36
N VAL A 196 -9.75 -15.50 3.60
CA VAL A 196 -10.19 -14.12 3.87
C VAL A 196 -9.36 -13.49 4.99
N ALA A 197 -8.92 -14.28 5.97
CA ALA A 197 -8.02 -13.85 7.02
C ALA A 197 -6.63 -13.42 6.50
N GLN A 198 -6.06 -14.09 5.50
CA GLN A 198 -4.79 -13.67 4.89
C GLN A 198 -4.92 -12.33 4.16
N VAL A 199 -5.98 -12.15 3.37
CA VAL A 199 -6.24 -10.87 2.68
C VAL A 199 -6.49 -9.75 3.68
N ALA A 200 -7.26 -10.01 4.74
CA ALA A 200 -7.50 -9.02 5.80
C ALA A 200 -6.21 -8.60 6.52
N ASN A 201 -5.31 -9.53 6.82
CA ASN A 201 -4.01 -9.22 7.42
C ASN A 201 -3.14 -8.36 6.49
N MET A 202 -3.16 -8.66 5.18
CA MET A 202 -2.45 -7.89 4.16
C MET A 202 -2.99 -6.46 4.03
N VAL A 203 -4.31 -6.30 3.97
CA VAL A 203 -4.99 -4.99 3.97
C VAL A 203 -4.64 -4.19 5.22
N GLY A 204 -4.65 -4.82 6.39
CA GLY A 204 -4.26 -4.17 7.65
C GLY A 204 -2.81 -3.67 7.64
N GLN A 205 -1.88 -4.42 7.02
CA GLN A 205 -0.49 -4.00 6.86
C GLN A 205 -0.33 -2.87 5.84
N MET A 206 -1.10 -2.86 4.75
CA MET A 206 -1.05 -1.77 3.78
C MET A 206 -1.56 -0.46 4.36
N LYS A 207 -2.59 -0.50 5.22
CA LYS A 207 -3.18 0.71 5.83
C LYS A 207 -2.18 1.50 6.70
N ILE A 208 -1.23 0.83 7.33
CA ILE A 208 -0.23 1.49 8.19
C ILE A 208 1.00 1.99 7.43
N LEU A 209 1.06 1.78 6.10
CA LEU A 209 2.13 2.33 5.29
C LEU A 209 1.89 3.82 5.06
N GLN A 210 2.89 4.62 5.40
CA GLN A 210 2.92 6.05 5.10
C GLN A 210 3.80 6.25 3.87
N TYR A 211 3.64 7.28 3.06
CA TYR A 211 4.58 7.59 1.99
C TYR A 211 5.77 8.40 2.48
N GLY A 212 6.88 8.36 1.74
CA GLY A 212 8.05 9.21 1.98
C GLY A 212 7.83 10.64 1.48
N ARG A 213 8.55 11.62 2.05
CA ARG A 213 8.46 13.02 1.61
C ARG A 213 8.77 13.20 0.12
N ASP A 214 9.78 12.49 -0.40
CA ASP A 214 10.12 12.57 -1.82
C ASP A 214 9.03 11.97 -2.71
N GLN A 215 8.42 10.86 -2.27
CA GLN A 215 7.30 10.21 -2.96
C GLN A 215 6.06 11.13 -3.06
N GLU A 216 5.80 11.93 -2.03
CA GLU A 216 4.73 12.94 -2.06
C GLU A 216 5.02 14.03 -3.09
N LEU A 217 6.27 14.45 -3.25
CA LEU A 217 6.67 15.46 -4.24
C LEU A 217 6.65 14.92 -5.67
N GLU A 218 7.06 13.67 -5.87
CA GLU A 218 6.95 12.96 -7.16
C GLU A 218 5.49 12.81 -7.57
N SER A 219 4.64 12.42 -6.62
CA SER A 219 3.20 12.31 -6.79
C SER A 219 2.54 13.66 -7.14
N ASP A 220 2.95 14.75 -6.47
CA ASP A 220 2.49 16.10 -6.79
C ASP A 220 2.93 16.58 -8.18
N ASP A 221 4.21 16.39 -8.56
CA ASP A 221 4.72 16.77 -9.89
C ASP A 221 3.97 16.00 -10.99
N PHE A 222 3.78 14.69 -10.80
CA PHE A 222 3.05 13.86 -11.75
C PHE A 222 1.56 14.24 -11.80
N GLY A 223 0.94 14.47 -10.64
CA GLY A 223 -0.45 14.92 -10.52
C GLY A 223 -0.70 16.22 -11.28
N VAL A 224 0.14 17.24 -11.08
CA VAL A 224 0.09 18.51 -11.82
C VAL A 224 0.16 18.26 -13.33
N ARG A 225 1.11 17.43 -13.76
CA ARG A 225 1.27 17.10 -15.19
C ARG A 225 0.01 16.52 -15.79
N ILE A 226 -0.57 15.49 -15.18
CA ILE A 226 -1.75 14.81 -15.75
C ILE A 226 -3.03 15.64 -15.60
N MET A 227 -3.14 16.50 -14.58
CA MET A 227 -4.22 17.48 -14.50
C MET A 227 -4.17 18.43 -15.71
N MET A 228 -3.00 18.96 -16.03
CA MET A 228 -2.83 19.86 -17.19
C MET A 228 -3.09 19.14 -18.51
N GLU A 229 -2.52 17.95 -18.71
CA GLU A 229 -2.76 17.13 -19.92
C GLU A 229 -4.25 16.78 -20.09
N ALA A 230 -4.97 16.55 -18.99
CA ALA A 230 -6.40 16.29 -18.98
C ALA A 230 -7.27 17.56 -19.13
N GLY A 231 -6.70 18.76 -19.04
CA GLY A 231 -7.42 20.04 -19.14
C GLY A 231 -8.12 20.48 -17.85
N TYR A 232 -7.60 20.07 -16.69
CA TYR A 232 -8.01 20.56 -15.37
C TYR A 232 -7.09 21.68 -14.89
N ASN A 233 -7.56 22.51 -13.96
CA ASN A 233 -6.74 23.56 -13.35
C ASN A 233 -5.80 22.97 -12.26
N PRO A 234 -4.48 22.87 -12.48
CA PRO A 234 -3.56 22.28 -11.51
C PRO A 234 -3.38 23.11 -10.24
N GLU A 235 -3.74 24.40 -10.22
CA GLU A 235 -3.70 25.21 -8.99
C GLU A 235 -4.66 24.68 -7.93
N GLN A 236 -5.69 23.92 -8.34
CA GLN A 236 -6.66 23.35 -7.41
C GLN A 236 -6.06 22.26 -6.52
N LEU A 237 -4.91 21.67 -6.89
CA LEU A 237 -4.14 20.80 -6.00
C LEU A 237 -3.62 21.54 -4.76
N ILE A 238 -3.32 22.84 -4.88
CA ILE A 238 -2.98 23.69 -3.72
C ILE A 238 -4.22 23.91 -2.84
N GLY A 239 -5.40 24.11 -3.46
CA GLY A 239 -6.66 24.25 -2.74
C GLY A 239 -7.04 22.99 -1.96
N VAL A 240 -6.71 21.80 -2.46
CA VAL A 240 -6.87 20.54 -1.74
C VAL A 240 -6.05 20.55 -0.44
N MET A 241 -4.83 21.10 -0.45
CA MET A 241 -4.03 21.21 0.78
C MET A 241 -4.70 22.08 1.84
N ASP A 242 -5.35 23.17 1.43
CA ASP A 242 -6.12 24.01 2.36
C ASP A 242 -7.28 23.24 2.99
N ILE A 243 -8.01 22.45 2.20
CA ILE A 243 -9.10 21.59 2.67
C ILE A 243 -8.62 20.58 3.71
N LEU A 244 -7.45 19.97 3.46
CA LEU A 244 -6.85 18.98 4.34
C LEU A 244 -6.36 19.62 5.65
N GLU A 245 -5.68 20.75 5.57
CA GLU A 245 -5.23 21.51 6.76
C GLU A 245 -6.39 21.96 7.64
N GLN A 246 -7.49 22.43 7.04
CA GLN A 246 -8.71 22.80 7.77
C GLN A 246 -9.38 21.59 8.42
N SER A 247 -9.25 20.40 7.80
CA SER A 247 -9.75 19.15 8.36
C SER A 247 -8.91 18.62 9.53
N SER A 248 -7.70 19.16 9.74
CA SER A 248 -6.80 18.82 10.85
C SER A 248 -7.08 19.52 12.17
N GLY A 249 -8.14 20.33 12.28
CA GLY A 249 -8.42 21.23 13.43
C GLY A 249 -8.73 20.60 14.79
N GLY A 250 -8.34 19.35 15.07
CA GLY A 250 -8.51 18.67 16.37
C GLY A 250 -7.20 18.12 16.95
N ASN A 251 -7.25 17.54 18.16
CA ASN A 251 -6.08 16.91 18.83
C ASN A 251 -5.59 15.60 18.17
N LYS A 252 -6.14 15.21 17.02
CA LYS A 252 -5.76 14.00 16.29
C LYS A 252 -5.30 14.40 14.90
N VAL A 253 -4.12 13.90 14.50
CA VAL A 253 -3.63 13.99 13.12
C VAL A 253 -4.64 13.26 12.21
N PRO A 254 -5.16 13.88 11.14
CA PRO A 254 -6.04 13.18 10.21
C PRO A 254 -5.40 11.95 9.56
N GLU A 255 -6.23 11.00 9.13
CA GLU A 255 -5.77 9.79 8.45
C GLU A 255 -4.99 10.13 7.16
N PHE A 256 -5.47 11.09 6.38
CA PHE A 256 -4.76 11.58 5.20
C PHE A 256 -3.35 12.06 5.54
N GLN A 257 -3.19 12.90 6.56
CA GLN A 257 -1.87 13.40 6.94
C GLN A 257 -0.96 12.30 7.53
N SER A 258 -1.56 11.22 8.05
CA SER A 258 -0.82 10.06 8.54
C SER A 258 -0.29 9.19 7.41
N THR A 259 -1.03 9.08 6.30
CA THR A 259 -0.65 8.27 5.12
C THR A 259 0.17 9.09 4.12
N HIS A 260 -0.17 10.37 3.96
CA HIS A 260 0.46 11.37 3.10
C HIS A 260 1.03 12.51 3.96
N PRO A 261 2.23 12.33 4.56
CA PRO A 261 2.85 13.39 5.35
C PRO A 261 3.13 14.61 4.45
N SER A 262 2.81 15.82 4.90
CA SER A 262 3.03 17.03 4.10
C SER A 262 4.44 17.59 4.26
N PRO A 263 5.33 17.51 3.24
CA PRO A 263 6.56 18.30 3.21
C PRO A 263 6.29 19.80 3.31
N GLU A 264 7.18 20.52 4.00
CA GLU A 264 7.05 21.96 4.22
C GLU A 264 7.08 22.77 2.90
N ASN A 265 7.59 22.17 1.81
CA ASN A 265 7.77 22.78 0.50
C ASN A 265 6.78 22.30 -0.58
N ARG A 266 5.77 21.46 -0.28
CA ARG A 266 4.87 20.91 -1.31
C ARG A 266 4.21 21.97 -2.18
N ARG A 267 3.61 23.00 -1.56
CA ARG A 267 2.93 24.10 -2.30
C ARG A 267 3.87 24.82 -3.26
N GLN A 268 5.13 25.02 -2.84
CA GLN A 268 6.15 25.63 -3.70
C GLN A 268 6.52 24.69 -4.86
N LYS A 269 6.65 23.39 -4.60
CA LYS A 269 6.93 22.38 -5.62
C LYS A 269 5.80 22.20 -6.63
N ILE A 270 4.55 22.30 -6.20
CA ILE A 270 3.39 22.32 -7.10
C ILE A 270 3.47 23.54 -8.03
N LYS A 271 3.76 24.73 -7.52
CA LYS A 271 3.92 25.93 -8.36
C LYS A 271 5.05 25.76 -9.38
N GLU A 272 6.20 25.25 -8.95
CA GLU A 272 7.32 24.93 -9.85
C GLU A 272 6.92 23.91 -10.93
N ALA A 273 6.14 22.88 -10.58
CA ALA A 273 5.63 21.90 -11.53
C ALA A 273 4.66 22.53 -12.54
N ILE A 274 3.77 23.43 -12.09
CA ILE A 274 2.84 24.15 -12.96
C ILE A 274 3.63 24.97 -13.99
N GLU A 275 4.66 25.73 -13.56
CA GLU A 275 5.52 26.49 -14.46
C GLU A 275 6.26 25.56 -15.46
N LYS A 276 6.83 24.46 -14.96
CA LYS A 276 7.55 23.44 -15.75
C LYS A 276 6.69 22.86 -16.88
N TYR A 277 5.40 22.64 -16.66
CA TYR A 277 4.50 22.03 -17.64
C TYR A 277 3.67 23.05 -18.44
N SER A 278 3.57 24.31 -18.00
CA SER A 278 2.90 25.39 -18.77
C SER A 278 3.72 25.87 -19.96
N GLY A 279 5.05 25.68 -19.93
CA GLY A 279 5.95 26.08 -21.00
C GLY A 279 6.12 25.06 -22.13
N LYS A 280 5.28 24.02 -22.19
CA LYS A 280 5.32 22.92 -23.17
C LYS A 280 4.02 22.85 -23.95
#